data_AF-A0A009ZIN0-F1
#
_entry.id   AF-A0A009ZIN0-F1
#
_cell.length_a   1.000
_cell.length_b   1.000
_cell.length_c   1.000
_cell.angle_alpha   90.00
_cell.angle_beta   90.00
_cell.angle_gamma   90.00
#
_symmetry.space_group_name_H-M   'P 1'
#
loop_
_entity.id
_entity.type
_entity.pdbx_description
1 polymer ?
#
loop_
_entity_poly.entity_id
_entity_poly.type
_entity_poly.pdbx_seq_one_letter_code
_entity_poly.pdbx_strand_id
1 'polypeptide(L)'
;MLGNNVTTEAKNAVVLGNGSTSDRDNTVSVGSSTNQRQVTHVAAGTADTDAVNVAQMNKSSSETLSSANSYTDTRFAGLESTFKDYSLQTERRFQEVDKRFDRQGAMSAAMMNMATSTAGLRGQNRIGVGAGLQGAEQAVAVGYQRMINENTSLSISGALSKEESSGGVGVGFSW
;
A
#
# COMPACT_ATOMS: atom_id res chain seq x y z
N MET A 1 5.31 -39.67 53.78
CA MET A 1 6.67 -39.60 53.20
C MET A 1 7.06 -41.00 52.74
N LEU A 2 7.77 -41.12 51.63
CA LEU A 2 8.23 -42.40 51.08
C LEU A 2 9.69 -42.25 50.60
N GLY A 3 10.65 -42.79 51.36
CA GLY A 3 12.09 -42.70 51.06
C GLY A 3 12.95 -42.52 52.31
N ASN A 4 14.27 -42.59 52.15
CA ASN A 4 15.24 -42.29 53.22
C ASN A 4 15.66 -40.80 53.18
N ASN A 5 16.10 -40.24 54.31
CA ASN A 5 16.54 -38.84 54.41
C ASN A 5 15.53 -37.83 53.82
N VAL A 6 14.24 -38.05 54.09
CA VAL A 6 13.14 -37.20 53.61
C VAL A 6 12.77 -36.20 54.70
N THR A 7 12.63 -34.92 54.34
CA THR A 7 12.26 -33.82 55.27
C THR A 7 11.06 -33.04 54.73
N THR A 8 10.09 -32.70 55.57
CA THR A 8 9.00 -31.78 55.19
C THR A 8 8.64 -30.88 56.35
N GLU A 9 8.43 -29.60 56.06
CA GLU A 9 7.77 -28.66 56.98
C GLU A 9 6.33 -28.37 56.52
N ALA A 10 6.00 -28.78 55.29
CA ALA A 10 4.70 -28.61 54.66
C ALA A 10 3.61 -29.53 55.23
N LYS A 11 2.40 -28.99 55.39
CA LYS A 11 1.17 -29.70 55.75
C LYS A 11 0.50 -30.30 54.51
N ASN A 12 -0.21 -31.42 54.70
CA ASN A 12 -0.92 -32.11 53.62
C ASN A 12 -0.04 -32.39 52.38
N ALA A 13 1.22 -32.81 52.60
CA ALA A 13 2.20 -33.01 51.53
C ALA A 13 2.65 -34.48 51.42
N VAL A 14 2.95 -34.90 50.20
CA VAL A 14 3.64 -36.16 49.89
C VAL A 14 5.07 -35.84 49.48
N VAL A 15 6.04 -36.48 50.09
CA VAL A 15 7.45 -36.36 49.70
C VAL A 15 7.97 -37.74 49.31
N LEU A 16 8.46 -37.86 48.07
CA LEU A 16 8.75 -39.11 47.39
C LEU A 16 10.20 -39.17 46.90
N GLY A 17 10.96 -40.16 47.39
CA GLY A 17 12.34 -40.45 46.97
C GLY A 17 13.39 -39.99 47.98
N ASN A 18 14.55 -40.67 47.98
CA ASN A 18 15.65 -40.43 48.94
C ASN A 18 16.22 -39.01 48.86
N GLY A 19 16.39 -38.30 49.98
CA GLY A 19 16.93 -36.93 49.99
C GLY A 19 15.99 -35.86 49.43
N SER A 20 14.70 -36.15 49.28
CA SER A 20 13.70 -35.18 48.83
C SER A 20 13.20 -34.33 49.99
N THR A 21 12.82 -33.10 49.68
CA THR A 21 12.28 -32.14 50.65
C THR A 21 11.02 -31.47 50.15
N SER A 22 10.14 -31.03 51.05
CA SER A 22 9.00 -30.17 50.68
C SER A 22 8.80 -29.04 51.69
N ASP A 23 8.61 -27.84 51.14
CA ASP A 23 8.42 -26.55 51.82
C ASP A 23 7.06 -25.90 51.47
N ARG A 24 6.20 -26.60 50.71
CA ARG A 24 4.89 -26.09 50.28
C ARG A 24 3.75 -27.04 50.65
N ASP A 25 2.75 -26.51 51.36
CA ASP A 25 1.52 -27.24 51.70
C ASP A 25 0.77 -27.72 50.46
N ASN A 26 0.07 -28.86 50.56
CA ASN A 26 -0.76 -29.44 49.49
C ASN A 26 0.03 -29.79 48.21
N THR A 27 1.24 -30.35 48.34
CA THR A 27 2.10 -30.70 47.20
C THR A 27 2.57 -32.16 47.22
N VAL A 28 3.00 -32.63 46.06
CA VAL A 28 3.84 -33.82 45.92
C VAL A 28 5.24 -33.37 45.49
N SER A 29 6.24 -33.55 46.34
CA SER A 29 7.65 -33.29 46.00
C SER A 29 8.36 -34.60 45.63
N VAL A 30 9.05 -34.60 44.49
CA VAL A 30 9.83 -35.73 43.96
C VAL A 30 11.34 -35.51 44.05
N GLY A 31 11.78 -34.46 44.75
CA GLY A 31 13.19 -34.06 44.82
C GLY A 31 13.44 -32.97 45.85
N SER A 32 14.53 -32.24 45.68
CA SER A 32 14.88 -31.06 46.47
C SER A 32 15.30 -29.90 45.55
N SER A 33 15.62 -28.74 46.12
CA SER A 33 16.16 -27.59 45.38
C SER A 33 17.48 -27.89 44.67
N THR A 34 18.24 -28.86 45.15
CA THR A 34 19.56 -29.25 44.61
C THR A 34 19.55 -30.62 43.92
N ASN A 35 18.46 -31.37 43.99
CA ASN A 35 18.35 -32.71 43.41
C ASN A 35 16.94 -32.99 42.89
N GLN A 36 16.66 -32.62 41.63
CA GLN A 36 15.39 -32.89 40.97
C GLN A 36 15.37 -34.27 40.33
N ARG A 37 14.17 -34.82 40.16
CA ARG A 37 13.95 -36.06 39.42
C ARG A 37 13.06 -35.83 38.22
N GLN A 38 13.31 -36.58 37.17
CA GLN A 38 12.39 -36.67 36.05
C GLN A 38 11.20 -37.56 36.44
N VAL A 39 10.01 -37.19 35.96
CA VAL A 39 8.83 -38.04 36.00
C VAL A 39 8.62 -38.57 34.59
N THR A 40 8.91 -39.85 34.39
CA THR A 40 8.86 -40.51 33.07
C THR A 40 7.58 -41.33 32.92
N HIS A 41 7.28 -41.76 31.69
CA HIS A 41 6.06 -42.52 31.36
C HIS A 41 4.74 -41.79 31.65
N VAL A 42 4.75 -40.45 31.55
CA VAL A 42 3.55 -39.62 31.68
C VAL A 42 2.76 -39.68 30.37
N ALA A 43 1.61 -40.36 30.41
CA ALA A 43 0.64 -40.33 29.32
C ALA A 43 0.15 -38.90 29.07
N ALA A 44 -0.38 -38.63 27.87
CA ALA A 44 -0.90 -37.31 27.56
C ALA A 44 -2.09 -36.96 28.48
N GLY A 45 -2.04 -35.78 29.11
CA GLY A 45 -3.12 -35.27 29.93
C GLY A 45 -4.38 -34.97 29.09
N THR A 46 -5.55 -35.18 29.68
CA THR A 46 -6.86 -35.04 29.04
C THR A 46 -7.80 -34.09 29.76
N ALA A 47 -7.64 -33.93 31.08
CA ALA A 47 -8.35 -32.93 31.88
C ALA A 47 -7.44 -31.73 32.19
N ASP A 48 -8.04 -30.58 32.53
CA ASP A 48 -7.32 -29.33 32.82
C ASP A 48 -6.32 -29.45 33.99
N THR A 49 -6.52 -30.43 34.86
CA THR A 49 -5.68 -30.70 36.04
C THR A 49 -4.67 -31.84 35.83
N ASP A 50 -4.60 -32.41 34.63
CA ASP A 50 -3.63 -33.46 34.32
C ASP A 50 -2.24 -32.87 34.07
N ALA A 51 -1.20 -33.64 34.37
CA ALA A 51 0.16 -33.27 33.99
C ALA A 51 0.32 -33.27 32.46
N VAL A 52 0.91 -32.20 31.94
CA VAL A 52 1.27 -32.10 30.52
C VAL A 52 2.60 -32.79 30.29
N ASN A 53 2.69 -33.67 29.29
CA ASN A 53 3.97 -34.27 28.90
C ASN A 53 4.70 -33.43 27.83
N VAL A 54 5.98 -33.70 27.62
CA VAL A 54 6.84 -32.94 26.68
C VAL A 54 6.31 -32.99 25.24
N ALA A 55 5.68 -34.10 24.83
CA ALA A 55 5.12 -34.22 23.48
C ALA A 55 3.94 -33.26 23.25
N GLN A 56 3.04 -33.11 24.23
CA GLN A 56 1.94 -32.14 24.16
C GLN A 56 2.46 -30.70 24.11
N MET A 57 3.46 -30.36 24.94
CA MET A 57 4.10 -29.04 24.93
C MET A 57 4.71 -28.72 23.55
N ASN A 58 5.54 -29.61 23.02
CA ASN A 58 6.20 -29.42 21.72
C ASN A 58 5.18 -29.27 20.57
N LYS A 59 4.10 -30.05 20.60
CA LYS A 59 3.00 -29.93 19.63
C LYS A 59 2.36 -28.55 19.69
N SER A 60 1.97 -28.10 20.88
CA SER A 60 1.36 -26.78 21.07
C SER A 60 2.28 -25.64 20.64
N SER A 61 3.58 -25.71 20.97
CA SER A 61 4.57 -24.72 20.50
C SER A 61 4.72 -24.72 18.97
N SER A 62 4.73 -25.89 18.34
CA SER A 62 4.81 -26.01 16.88
C SER A 62 3.55 -25.46 16.18
N GLU A 63 2.37 -25.75 16.71
CA GLU A 63 1.09 -25.24 16.20
C GLU A 63 1.01 -23.71 16.33
N THR A 64 1.46 -23.17 17.46
CA THR A 64 1.54 -21.73 17.70
C THR A 64 2.50 -21.05 16.72
N LEU A 65 3.70 -21.61 16.52
CA LEU A 65 4.68 -21.08 15.58
C LEU A 65 4.16 -21.12 14.13
N SER A 66 3.52 -22.23 13.75
CA SER A 66 2.92 -22.37 12.41
C SER A 66 1.82 -21.33 12.18
N SER A 67 0.97 -21.10 13.17
CA SER A 67 -0.10 -20.09 13.11
C SER A 67 0.47 -18.67 12.97
N ALA A 68 1.54 -18.36 13.71
CA ALA A 68 2.21 -17.06 13.64
C ALA A 68 2.87 -16.81 12.28
N ASN A 69 3.53 -17.83 11.71
CA ASN A 69 4.12 -17.75 10.37
C ASN A 69 3.04 -17.55 9.31
N SER A 70 1.95 -18.34 9.35
CA SER A 70 0.84 -18.20 8.40
C SER A 70 0.17 -16.82 8.44
N TYR A 71 -0.03 -16.27 9.65
CA TYR A 71 -0.53 -14.90 9.81
C TYR A 71 0.40 -13.88 9.15
N THR A 72 1.70 -14.00 9.41
CA THR A 72 2.73 -13.12 8.87
C THR A 72 2.78 -13.20 7.35
N ASP A 73 2.83 -14.40 6.77
CA ASP A 73 2.84 -14.63 5.33
C ASP A 73 1.61 -14.02 4.64
N THR A 74 0.43 -14.19 5.24
CA THR A 74 -0.82 -13.60 4.72
C THR A 74 -0.75 -12.07 4.68
N ARG A 75 -0.21 -11.45 5.75
CA ARG A 75 -0.05 -9.99 5.80
C ARG A 75 0.97 -9.50 4.77
N PHE A 76 2.09 -10.21 4.60
CA PHE A 76 3.09 -9.87 3.60
C PHE A 76 2.58 -10.01 2.17
N ALA A 77 1.88 -11.10 1.84
CA ALA A 77 1.28 -11.29 0.52
C ALA A 77 0.25 -10.19 0.18
N GLY A 78 -0.53 -9.75 1.18
CA GLY A 78 -1.46 -8.63 1.02
C GLY A 78 -0.75 -7.29 0.77
N LEU A 79 0.37 -7.04 1.47
CA LEU A 79 1.18 -5.85 1.26
C LEU A 79 1.85 -5.84 -0.12
N GLU A 80 2.42 -6.98 -0.54
CA GLU A 80 3.04 -7.15 -1.85
C GLU A 80 2.06 -6.84 -2.99
N SER A 81 0.83 -7.36 -2.88
CA SER A 81 -0.24 -7.11 -3.84
C SER A 81 -0.60 -5.63 -3.91
N THR A 82 -0.74 -4.98 -2.75
CA THR A 82 -1.05 -3.54 -2.65
C THR A 82 0.05 -2.68 -3.26
N PHE A 83 1.32 -3.00 -2.99
CA PHE A 83 2.46 -2.29 -3.55
C PHE A 83 2.51 -2.44 -5.07
N LYS A 84 2.30 -3.65 -5.59
CA LYS A 84 2.23 -3.91 -7.03
C LYS A 84 1.12 -3.12 -7.71
N ASP A 85 -0.07 -3.09 -7.12
CA ASP A 85 -1.20 -2.32 -7.65
C ASP A 85 -0.90 -0.81 -7.65
N TYR A 86 -0.28 -0.30 -6.59
CA TYR A 86 0.16 1.08 -6.52
C TYR A 86 1.19 1.42 -7.61
N SER A 87 2.20 0.57 -7.83
CA SER A 87 3.19 0.77 -8.89
C SER A 87 2.55 0.78 -10.28
N LEU A 88 1.64 -0.17 -10.56
CA LEU A 88 0.93 -0.23 -11.84
C LEU A 88 0.00 0.97 -12.05
N GLN A 89 -0.70 1.41 -11.00
CA GLN A 89 -1.56 2.59 -11.07
C GLN A 89 -0.73 3.86 -11.33
N THR A 90 0.41 3.99 -10.66
CA THR A 90 1.33 5.11 -10.83
C THR A 90 1.87 5.16 -12.26
N GLU A 91 2.31 4.02 -12.81
CA GLU A 91 2.77 3.91 -14.19
C GLU A 91 1.69 4.34 -15.20
N ARG A 92 0.45 3.86 -15.03
CA ARG A 92 -0.67 4.25 -15.91
C ARG A 92 -0.96 5.74 -15.83
N ARG A 93 -0.94 6.32 -14.62
CA ARG A 93 -1.14 7.77 -14.43
C ARG A 93 -0.06 8.59 -15.13
N PHE A 94 1.20 8.17 -15.05
CA PHE A 94 2.27 8.85 -15.78
C PHE A 94 2.05 8.80 -17.29
N GLN A 95 1.67 7.65 -17.84
CA GLN A 95 1.36 7.52 -19.27
C GLN A 95 0.17 8.38 -19.70
N GLU A 96 -0.85 8.50 -18.86
CA GLU A 96 -2.02 9.36 -19.13
C GLU A 96 -1.66 10.85 -19.07
N VAL A 97 -0.84 11.25 -18.09
CA VAL A 97 -0.31 12.62 -17.98
C VAL A 97 0.56 12.96 -19.19
N ASP A 98 1.42 12.05 -19.63
CA ASP A 98 2.30 12.24 -20.78
C ASP A 98 1.48 12.46 -22.07
N LYS A 99 0.48 11.60 -22.33
CA LYS A 99 -0.46 11.79 -23.45
C LYS A 99 -1.22 13.11 -23.38
N ARG A 100 -1.68 13.49 -22.18
CA ARG A 100 -2.38 14.76 -21.99
C ARG A 100 -1.46 15.95 -22.27
N PHE A 101 -0.20 15.87 -21.86
CA PHE A 101 0.79 16.89 -22.15
C PHE A 101 1.03 17.04 -23.66
N ASP A 102 1.21 15.92 -24.38
CA ASP A 102 1.33 15.93 -25.84
C ASP A 102 0.09 16.55 -26.52
N ARG A 103 -1.12 16.15 -26.11
CA ARG A 103 -2.36 16.74 -26.65
C ARG A 103 -2.46 18.24 -26.39
N GLN A 104 -2.06 18.71 -25.21
CA GLN A 104 -2.02 20.14 -24.90
C GLN A 104 -0.99 20.89 -25.74
N GLY A 105 0.19 20.30 -25.98
CA GLY A 105 1.18 20.86 -26.91
C GLY A 105 0.66 20.96 -28.34
N ALA A 106 0.00 19.90 -28.84
CA ALA A 106 -0.63 19.90 -30.16
C ALA A 106 -1.73 20.96 -30.26
N MET A 107 -2.60 21.08 -29.26
CA MET A 107 -3.64 22.11 -29.20
C MET A 107 -3.05 23.52 -29.22
N SER A 108 -1.98 23.74 -28.45
CA SER A 108 -1.29 25.03 -28.40
C SER A 108 -0.67 25.37 -29.75
N ALA A 109 -0.01 24.41 -30.40
CA ALA A 109 0.50 24.56 -31.76
C ALA A 109 -0.62 24.86 -32.78
N ALA A 110 -1.77 24.16 -32.66
CA ALA A 110 -2.93 24.40 -33.50
C ALA A 110 -3.48 25.83 -33.33
N MET A 111 -3.62 26.30 -32.09
CA MET A 111 -4.05 27.67 -31.79
C MET A 111 -3.05 28.71 -32.28
N MET A 112 -1.75 28.45 -32.14
CA MET A 112 -0.71 29.34 -32.68
C MET A 112 -0.80 29.43 -34.20
N ASN A 113 -0.86 28.29 -34.89
CA ASN A 113 -1.01 28.25 -36.35
C ASN A 113 -2.30 28.95 -36.80
N MET A 114 -3.39 28.77 -36.05
CA MET A 114 -4.66 29.48 -36.26
C MET A 114 -4.47 31.00 -36.14
N ALA A 115 -3.84 31.47 -35.05
CA ALA A 115 -3.60 32.89 -34.82
C ALA A 115 -2.63 33.50 -35.86
N THR A 116 -1.62 32.74 -36.31
CA THR A 116 -0.73 33.15 -37.40
C THR A 116 -1.47 33.21 -38.73
N SER A 117 -2.40 32.29 -38.99
CA SER A 117 -3.20 32.30 -40.24
C SER A 117 -4.09 33.54 -40.39
N THR A 118 -4.53 34.13 -39.28
CA THR A 118 -5.30 35.38 -39.27
C THR A 118 -4.43 36.62 -39.14
N ALA A 119 -3.14 36.47 -38.83
CA ALA A 119 -2.20 37.57 -38.71
C ALA A 119 -1.94 38.18 -40.11
N GLY A 120 -2.19 39.48 -40.26
CA GLY A 120 -1.95 40.21 -41.51
C GLY A 120 -3.13 40.25 -42.49
N LEU A 121 -4.25 39.59 -42.21
CA LEU A 121 -5.45 39.69 -43.06
C LEU A 121 -6.06 41.10 -43.01
N ARG A 122 -6.35 41.67 -44.19
CA ARG A 122 -7.01 42.98 -44.33
C ARG A 122 -8.53 42.81 -44.15
N GLY A 123 -9.04 43.07 -42.95
CA GLY A 123 -10.46 42.98 -42.62
C GLY A 123 -10.74 43.14 -41.13
N GLN A 124 -11.92 43.68 -40.78
CA GLN A 124 -12.34 43.88 -39.39
C GLN A 124 -12.73 42.58 -38.68
N ASN A 125 -13.21 41.57 -39.41
CA ASN A 125 -13.57 40.26 -38.87
C ASN A 125 -12.69 39.20 -39.53
N ARG A 126 -12.10 38.31 -38.72
CA ARG A 126 -11.16 37.28 -39.17
C ARG A 126 -11.54 35.95 -38.54
N ILE A 127 -11.46 34.88 -39.34
CA ILE A 127 -11.63 33.51 -38.87
C ILE A 127 -10.38 32.75 -39.26
N GLY A 128 -9.80 32.04 -38.30
CA GLY A 128 -8.64 31.20 -38.49
C GLY A 128 -8.98 29.75 -38.21
N VAL A 129 -8.28 28.86 -38.91
CA VAL A 129 -8.21 27.44 -38.57
C VAL A 129 -6.74 27.06 -38.55
N GLY A 130 -6.33 26.30 -37.53
CA GLY A 130 -4.97 25.81 -37.40
C GLY A 130 -4.96 24.34 -37.02
N ALA A 131 -3.93 23.63 -37.44
CA ALA A 131 -3.65 22.27 -37.01
C ALA A 131 -2.30 22.25 -36.29
N GLY A 132 -2.17 21.39 -35.29
CA GLY A 132 -0.96 21.26 -34.48
C GLY A 132 -0.66 19.79 -34.22
N LEU A 133 0.63 19.49 -34.15
CA LEU A 133 1.18 18.16 -33.92
C LEU A 133 2.17 18.26 -32.75
N GLN A 134 2.14 17.28 -31.86
CA GLN A 134 3.09 17.17 -30.74
C GLN A 134 3.23 15.70 -30.40
N GLY A 135 4.46 15.16 -30.45
CA GLY A 135 4.68 13.73 -30.31
C GLY A 135 3.88 12.94 -31.35
N ALA A 136 3.05 12.00 -30.88
CA ALA A 136 2.12 11.23 -31.71
C ALA A 136 0.67 11.77 -31.71
N GLU A 137 0.42 12.90 -31.05
CA GLU A 137 -0.90 13.48 -30.88
C GLU A 137 -1.11 14.68 -31.82
N GLN A 138 -2.37 14.88 -32.21
CA GLN A 138 -2.78 15.93 -33.14
C GLN A 138 -3.95 16.72 -32.58
N ALA A 139 -4.05 17.99 -32.99
CA ALA A 139 -5.14 18.85 -32.61
C ALA A 139 -5.51 19.83 -33.73
N VAL A 140 -6.76 20.30 -33.68
CA VAL A 140 -7.29 21.31 -34.58
C VAL A 140 -7.84 22.47 -33.74
N ALA A 141 -7.58 23.69 -34.16
CA ALA A 141 -8.07 24.90 -33.53
C ALA A 141 -8.84 25.76 -34.52
N VAL A 142 -9.88 26.42 -34.02
CA VAL A 142 -10.67 27.41 -34.76
C VAL A 142 -10.77 28.66 -33.89
N GLY A 143 -10.66 29.82 -34.51
CA GLY A 143 -10.78 31.09 -33.80
C GLY A 143 -11.42 32.18 -34.63
N TYR A 144 -12.03 33.11 -33.91
CA TYR A 144 -12.62 34.32 -34.44
C TYR A 144 -11.92 35.53 -33.82
N GLN A 145 -11.53 36.50 -34.63
CA GLN A 145 -10.90 37.74 -34.19
C GLN A 145 -11.59 38.93 -34.83
N ARG A 146 -11.84 39.97 -34.03
CA ARG A 146 -12.41 41.24 -34.48
C ARG A 146 -11.47 42.40 -34.16
N MET A 147 -11.16 43.22 -35.15
CA MET A 147 -10.50 44.52 -34.97
C MET A 147 -11.57 45.51 -34.50
N ILE A 148 -11.39 46.07 -33.32
CA ILE A 148 -12.29 47.09 -32.76
C ILE A 148 -11.95 48.46 -33.37
N ASN A 149 -10.65 48.76 -33.42
CA ASN A 149 -10.05 49.94 -34.04
C ASN A 149 -8.84 49.50 -34.89
N GLU A 150 -8.20 50.41 -35.62
CA GLU A 150 -6.98 50.10 -36.41
C GLU A 150 -5.84 49.53 -35.55
N ASN A 151 -5.85 49.84 -34.24
CA ASN A 151 -4.79 49.54 -33.29
C ASN A 151 -5.23 48.56 -32.18
N THR A 152 -6.47 48.05 -32.18
CA THR A 152 -7.00 47.19 -31.11
C THR A 152 -7.76 46.00 -31.67
N SER A 153 -7.47 44.79 -31.19
CA SER A 153 -8.16 43.57 -31.59
C SER A 153 -8.55 42.69 -30.41
N LEU A 154 -9.67 41.98 -30.57
CA LEU A 154 -10.18 40.98 -29.64
C LEU A 154 -10.26 39.64 -30.37
N SER A 155 -9.80 38.55 -29.76
CA SER A 155 -9.85 37.20 -30.31
C SER A 155 -10.47 36.21 -29.33
N ILE A 156 -11.17 35.21 -29.87
CA ILE A 156 -11.73 34.07 -29.16
C ILE A 156 -11.34 32.83 -29.97
N SER A 157 -10.84 31.79 -29.30
CA SER A 157 -10.36 30.58 -29.95
C SER A 157 -10.71 29.34 -29.14
N GLY A 158 -10.85 28.21 -29.84
CA GLY A 158 -11.03 26.89 -29.26
C GLY A 158 -10.18 25.88 -30.01
N ALA A 159 -9.63 24.89 -29.30
CA ALA A 159 -8.93 23.76 -29.88
C ALA A 159 -9.46 22.44 -29.33
N LEU A 160 -9.33 21.42 -30.16
CA LEU A 160 -9.84 20.08 -29.94
C LEU A 160 -8.75 19.09 -30.32
N SER A 161 -8.52 18.14 -29.42
CA SER A 161 -7.76 16.92 -29.67
C SER A 161 -8.67 15.71 -29.40
N LYS A 162 -8.13 14.48 -29.45
CA LYS A 162 -8.91 13.24 -29.38
C LYS A 162 -9.84 13.15 -28.17
N GLU A 163 -9.34 13.53 -26.99
CA GLU A 163 -10.07 13.44 -25.70
C GLU A 163 -9.97 14.74 -24.88
N GLU A 164 -9.37 15.79 -25.45
CA GLU A 164 -9.11 17.06 -24.77
C GLU A 164 -9.66 18.22 -25.59
N SER A 165 -10.15 19.24 -24.91
CA SER A 165 -10.61 20.49 -25.53
C SER A 165 -10.11 21.68 -24.72
N SER A 166 -9.67 22.73 -25.39
CA SER A 166 -9.21 23.96 -24.76
C SER A 166 -9.80 25.19 -25.47
N GLY A 167 -9.82 26.32 -24.78
CA GLY A 167 -10.32 27.58 -25.30
C GLY A 167 -9.57 28.76 -24.71
N GLY A 168 -9.54 29.88 -25.44
CA GLY A 168 -8.81 31.06 -25.04
C GLY A 168 -9.42 32.34 -25.61
N VAL A 169 -9.25 33.45 -24.88
CA VAL A 169 -9.64 34.79 -25.29
C VAL A 169 -8.39 35.67 -25.23
N GLY A 170 -8.18 36.52 -26.23
CA GLY A 170 -7.01 37.40 -26.32
C GLY A 170 -7.38 38.83 -26.71
N VAL A 171 -6.57 39.79 -26.27
CA VAL A 171 -6.66 41.19 -26.69
C VAL A 171 -5.28 41.62 -27.17
N GLY A 172 -5.23 42.27 -28.33
CA GLY A 172 -3.99 42.81 -28.92
C GLY A 172 -4.09 44.31 -29.12
N PHE A 173 -3.01 45.04 -28.84
CA PHE A 173 -2.89 46.48 -29.04
C PHE A 173 -1.57 46.82 -29.73
N SER A 174 -1.57 47.76 -30.67
CA SER A 174 -0.37 48.27 -31.37
C SER A 174 -0.38 49.80 -31.39
N TRP A 175 0.77 50.48 -31.29
CA TRP A 175 0.90 51.95 -31.33
C TRP A 175 2.02 52.39 -32.25
#